data_AF-A0A7H8JS59-F1
#
_entry.id   AF-A0A7H8JS59-F1
#
_cell.length_a   1.000
_cell.length_b   1.000
_cell.length_c   1.000
_cell.angle_alpha   90.00
_cell.angle_beta   90.00
_cell.angle_gamma   90.00
#
_symmetry.space_group_name_H-M   'P 1'
#
loop_
_entity.id
_entity.type
_entity.pdbx_description
1 polymer ?
#
loop_
_entity_poly.entity_id
_entity_poly.type
_entity_poly.pdbx_seq_one_letter_code
_entity_poly.pdbx_strand_id
1 'polypeptide(L)'
;MARPRTCEVEYEAAQVLADTMAQQLRGAARAVGLSESESAQIRGRVSSSGTPYVDFGAFRIGSAMRLLAALTNGGESSRRGGGK
;
A
#
# COMPACT_ATOMS: atom_id res chain seq x y z
N MET A 1 -4.33 -27.35 28.02
CA MET A 1 -5.06 -26.12 27.64
C MET A 1 -4.53 -25.66 26.29
N ALA A 2 -5.28 -25.91 25.21
CA ALA A 2 -4.93 -25.47 23.86
C ALA A 2 -5.30 -24.00 23.70
N ARG A 3 -4.32 -23.14 23.41
CA ARG A 3 -4.57 -21.73 23.07
C ARG A 3 -5.17 -21.65 21.67
N PRO A 4 -6.10 -20.71 21.42
CA PRO A 4 -7.02 -20.80 20.29
C PRO A 4 -6.36 -20.40 18.97
N ARG A 5 -6.72 -21.11 17.88
CA ARG A 5 -6.29 -20.90 16.48
C ARG A 5 -6.66 -19.53 15.90
N THR A 6 -7.34 -18.67 16.66
CA THR A 6 -7.82 -17.36 16.20
C THR A 6 -6.70 -16.36 15.93
N CYS A 7 -5.58 -16.41 16.65
CA CYS A 7 -4.45 -15.51 16.38
C CYS A 7 -3.77 -15.78 15.03
N GLU A 8 -3.82 -17.02 14.53
CA GLU A 8 -3.15 -17.41 13.29
C GLU A 8 -3.96 -16.94 12.06
N VAL A 9 -5.28 -17.14 12.10
CA VAL A 9 -6.20 -16.72 11.02
C VAL A 9 -6.25 -15.19 10.88
N GLU A 10 -6.25 -14.46 11.99
CA GLU A 10 -6.23 -12.99 11.97
C GLU A 10 -4.91 -12.44 11.38
N TYR A 11 -3.80 -13.12 11.65
CA TYR A 11 -2.49 -12.75 11.13
C TYR A 11 -2.38 -13.01 9.62
N GLU A 12 -2.89 -14.16 9.15
CA GLU A 12 -2.96 -14.46 7.72
C GLU A 12 -3.83 -13.43 6.97
N ALA A 13 -4.99 -13.07 7.52
CA ALA A 13 -5.84 -12.04 6.95
C ALA A 13 -5.13 -10.68 6.90
N ALA A 14 -4.43 -10.28 7.97
CA ALA A 14 -3.63 -9.06 8.01
C ALA A 14 -2.50 -9.09 6.95
N GLN A 15 -1.86 -10.23 6.74
CA GLN A 15 -0.81 -10.38 5.73
C GLN A 15 -1.36 -10.21 4.31
N VAL A 16 -2.50 -10.82 4.00
CA VAL A 16 -3.17 -10.67 2.70
C VAL A 16 -3.56 -9.21 2.45
N LEU A 17 -4.09 -8.52 3.48
CA LEU A 17 -4.43 -7.10 3.39
C LEU A 17 -3.19 -6.24 3.14
N ALA A 18 -2.10 -6.46 3.87
CA ALA A 18 -0.85 -5.71 3.70
C ALA A 18 -0.27 -5.88 2.30
N ASP A 19 -0.27 -7.11 1.76
CA ASP A 19 0.24 -7.38 0.42
C ASP A 19 -0.65 -6.75 -0.66
N THR A 20 -1.98 -6.85 -0.50
CA THR A 20 -2.96 -6.23 -1.41
C THR A 20 -2.79 -4.70 -1.46
N MET A 21 -2.59 -4.04 -0.31
CA MET A 21 -2.32 -2.60 -0.27
C MET A 21 -1.01 -2.24 -0.98
N ALA A 22 0.05 -3.03 -0.76
CA ALA A 22 1.33 -2.80 -1.41
C ALA A 22 1.23 -2.97 -2.93
N GLN A 23 0.52 -3.98 -3.43
CA GLN A 23 0.31 -4.18 -4.88
C GLN A 23 -0.43 -2.99 -5.52
N GLN A 24 -1.49 -2.49 -4.89
CA GLN A 24 -2.21 -1.31 -5.37
C GLN A 24 -1.29 -0.08 -5.44
N LEU A 25 -0.48 0.13 -4.41
CA LEU A 25 0.51 1.21 -4.38
C LEU A 25 1.58 1.06 -5.46
N ARG A 26 2.03 -0.16 -5.77
CA ARG A 26 2.94 -0.42 -6.90
C ARG A 26 2.31 -0.07 -8.24
N GLY A 27 1.04 -0.41 -8.43
CA GLY A 27 0.28 -0.04 -9.62
C GLY A 27 0.17 1.47 -9.78
N ALA A 28 -0.20 2.18 -8.70
CA ALA A 28 -0.25 3.64 -8.68
C ALA A 28 1.13 4.27 -8.93
N ALA A 29 2.20 3.71 -8.34
CA ALA A 29 3.56 4.15 -8.56
C ALA A 29 3.98 4.07 -10.04
N ARG A 30 3.68 2.95 -10.70
CA ARG A 30 3.91 2.79 -12.13
C ARG A 30 3.09 3.78 -12.96
N ALA A 31 1.83 4.03 -12.59
CA ALA A 31 0.97 4.99 -13.28
C ALA A 31 1.52 6.43 -13.25
N VAL A 32 2.28 6.80 -12.21
CA VAL A 32 2.94 8.12 -12.11
C VAL A 32 4.37 8.15 -12.63
N GLY A 33 4.76 7.11 -13.38
CA GLY A 33 6.04 7.05 -14.08
C GLY A 33 7.23 6.68 -13.19
N LEU A 34 6.99 6.06 -12.03
CA LEU A 34 8.09 5.48 -11.24
C LEU A 34 8.62 4.23 -11.93
N SER A 35 9.93 4.06 -11.89
CA SER A 35 10.59 2.86 -12.42
C SER A 35 10.18 1.62 -11.63
N GLU A 36 10.18 0.48 -12.32
CA GLU A 36 9.86 -0.82 -11.72
C GLU A 36 10.70 -1.14 -10.48
N SER A 37 11.99 -0.79 -10.52
CA SER A 37 12.89 -0.94 -9.37
C SER A 37 12.45 -0.14 -8.14
N GLU A 38 11.88 1.06 -8.35
CA GLU A 38 11.34 1.87 -7.25
C GLU A 38 9.98 1.35 -6.79
N SER A 39 9.09 0.96 -7.70
CA SER A 39 7.82 0.31 -7.33
C SER A 39 8.06 -0.96 -6.51
N ALA A 40 9.05 -1.78 -6.88
CA ALA A 40 9.40 -3.01 -6.17
C ALA A 40 9.83 -2.78 -4.70
N GLN A 41 10.20 -1.55 -4.34
CA GLN A 41 10.56 -1.18 -2.96
C GLN A 41 9.35 -1.00 -2.04
N ILE A 42 8.14 -0.86 -2.58
CA ILE A 42 6.90 -0.83 -1.78
C ILE A 42 6.59 -2.24 -1.31
N ARG A 43 6.49 -2.50 -0.01
CA ARG A 43 6.23 -3.84 0.54
C ARG A 43 5.15 -3.82 1.60
N GLY A 44 4.26 -4.82 1.55
CA GLY A 44 3.30 -5.08 2.61
C GLY A 44 4.02 -5.71 3.79
N ARG A 45 3.73 -5.23 5.00
CA ARG A 45 4.28 -5.75 6.24
C ARG A 45 3.18 -5.87 7.28
N VAL A 46 3.38 -6.77 8.23
CA VAL A 46 2.51 -6.92 9.39
C VAL A 46 3.36 -6.64 10.63
N SER A 47 2.84 -5.81 11.53
CA SER A 47 3.52 -5.49 12.79
C SER A 47 3.45 -6.70 13.72
N SER A 48 4.34 -6.80 14.71
CA SER A 48 4.23 -7.82 15.76
C SER A 48 2.90 -7.75 16.52
N SER A 49 2.19 -6.62 16.46
CA SER A 49 0.82 -6.47 17.00
C SER A 49 -0.30 -6.97 16.07
N GLY A 50 0.03 -7.53 14.90
CA GLY A 50 -0.95 -8.00 13.90
C GLY A 50 -1.52 -6.91 12.98
N THR A 51 -1.07 -5.66 13.14
CA THR A 51 -1.57 -4.55 12.31
C THR A 51 -0.89 -4.54 10.93
N PRO A 52 -1.65 -4.54 9.82
CA PRO A 52 -1.08 -4.41 8.48
C PRO A 52 -0.59 -2.98 8.22
N TYR A 53 0.55 -2.85 7.55
CA TYR A 53 1.09 -1.57 7.11
C TYR A 53 1.90 -1.73 5.81
N VAL A 54 2.26 -0.61 5.20
CA VAL A 54 3.10 -0.58 3.99
C VAL A 54 4.41 0.12 4.31
N ASP A 55 5.50 -0.55 3.95
CA ASP A 55 6.85 -0.05 4.06
C ASP A 55 7.33 0.44 2.68
N PHE A 56 7.91 1.63 2.66
CA PHE A 56 8.54 2.19 1.48
C PHE A 56 10.06 2.07 1.67
N GLY A 57 10.73 1.31 0.80
CA GLY A 57 12.19 1.26 0.80
C GLY A 57 12.85 2.61 0.50
N ALA A 58 14.15 2.60 0.19
CA ALA A 58 14.88 3.80 -0.17
C ALA A 58 14.47 4.35 -1.55
N PHE A 59 13.50 5.26 -1.57
CA PHE A 59 13.13 6.05 -2.74
C PHE A 59 14.04 7.26 -2.91
N ARG A 60 14.29 7.67 -4.16
CA ARG A 60 14.83 9.01 -4.41
C ARG A 60 13.82 10.07 -4.01
N ILE A 61 14.27 11.19 -3.46
CA ILE A 61 13.39 12.27 -2.96
C ILE A 61 12.38 12.72 -4.02
N GLY A 62 12.81 12.92 -5.27
CA GLY A 62 11.91 13.33 -6.37
C GLY A 62 10.83 12.28 -6.70
N SER A 63 11.16 11.01 -6.54
CA SER A 63 10.25 9.88 -6.75
C SER A 63 9.24 9.73 -5.61
N ALA A 64 9.71 9.88 -4.36
CA ALA A 64 8.86 9.89 -3.18
C ALA A 64 7.83 11.04 -3.24
N MET A 65 8.26 12.23 -3.64
CA MET A 65 7.37 13.39 -3.81
C MET A 65 6.32 13.17 -4.91
N ARG A 66 6.68 12.53 -6.03
CA ARG A 66 5.72 12.17 -7.09
C ARG A 66 4.71 11.15 -6.63
N LEU A 67 5.14 10.11 -5.91
CA LEU A 67 4.25 9.11 -5.34
C LEU A 67 3.28 9.74 -4.32
N LEU A 68 3.81 10.61 -3.45
CA LEU A 68 3.01 11.32 -2.46
C LEU A 68 1.98 12.22 -3.15
N ALA A 69 2.39 13.01 -4.14
CA ALA A 69 1.50 13.85 -4.92
C ALA A 69 0.41 13.04 -5.64
N ALA A 70 0.73 11.83 -6.11
CA ALA A 70 -0.22 10.91 -6.73
C ALA A 70 -1.25 10.37 -5.73
N LEU A 71 -0.81 10.04 -4.51
CA LEU A 71 -1.70 9.57 -3.45
C LEU A 71 -2.63 10.68 -2.96
N THR A 72 -2.12 11.91 -2.88
CA THR A 72 -2.92 13.08 -2.48
C THR A 72 -3.86 13.53 -3.59
N ASN A 73 -3.43 13.56 -4.86
CA ASN A 73 -4.30 13.95 -6.00
C ASN A 73 -5.26 12.83 -6.45
N GLY A 74 -4.88 11.56 -6.28
CA GLY A 74 -5.73 10.42 -6.61
C GLY A 74 -6.99 10.31 -5.75
N GLY A 75 -7.01 10.97 -4.59
CA GLY A 75 -8.20 11.14 -3.75
C GLY A 75 -9.24 12.11 -4.31
N GLU A 76 -8.90 12.95 -5.30
CA GLU A 76 -9.79 13.99 -5.83
C GLU A 76 -10.57 13.57 -7.10
N SER A 77 -10.24 12.43 -7.72
CA SER A 77 -10.98 11.94 -8.89
C SER A 77 -12.33 11.27 -8.58
N SER A 78 -12.74 11.23 -7.30
CA SER A 78 -14.08 10.79 -6.86
C SER A 78 -15.04 11.95 -6.55
N ARG A 79 -14.94 13.08 -7.27
CA ARG A 79 -16.01 14.09 -7.36
C ARG A 79 -16.13 14.66 -8.76
N ARG A 80 -16.52 13.84 -9.72
CA ARG A 80 -17.15 14.36 -10.95
C ARG A 80 -18.24 13.44 -11.44
N GLY A 81 -19.48 13.80 -11.07
CA GLY A 81 -20.68 13.17 -11.61
C GLY A 81 -21.94 13.84 -11.07
N GLY A 82 -22.35 14.96 -11.66
CA GLY A 82 -23.61 15.62 -11.33
C GLY A 82 -23.71 17.03 -11.91
N GLY A 83 -23.70 17.13 -13.24
CA GLY A 83 -23.83 18.42 -13.93
C GLY A 83 -24.05 18.20 -15.41
N LYS A 84 -25.27 17.82 -15.77
CA LYS A 84 -25.82 18.03 -17.10
C LYS A 84 -27.27 18.43 -16.95
#